data_AF-A0AAI9X013-F1
#
_entry.id   AF-A0AAI9X013-F1
#
_cell.length_a   1.000
_cell.length_b   1.000
_cell.length_c   1.000
_cell.angle_alpha   90.00
_cell.angle_beta   90.00
_cell.angle_gamma   90.00
#
_symmetry.space_group_name_H-M   'P 1'
#
loop_
_entity.id
_entity.type
_entity.pdbx_description
1 polymer ?
#
loop_
_entity_poly.entity_id
_entity_poly.type
_entity_poly.pdbx_seq_one_letter_code
_entity_poly.pdbx_strand_id
1 'polypeptide(L)'
;MTTSLAASLGFVAKAIESHGFPSCLTPLVVGVSGPQGSGKTYLTCQLTNQLRWNYPELNIIQFSIDDFYLTQTDQAVLTEKAKKEGNKLLQGRGLPGTHDLPYLSRVLIQLVENYKTRWLPVRIPCYDKAAHKGLGDRSAEKCQLVEKPADVIICEGWFNGYMSLSPDQTRLRYLTSPVDGLLQKHKLFEIQDINEKLKSYIPIWKMFEYFIIIHTDTIDNVYKWRLEQEHTLISEKGEGMTDLQVIEFIDRYMPLYILYYDKLCTNDEIALYDRQIRLWGMATQLRLRSTKILVVNLGAVGTECVKNLVLGGLNSIEILDDTVVKDVDFASQFFLPKDDSIIGQLKLPLVEDNIKRLNPKVNLTINVSSVDESIVNKDYLKQFDLIVGTDLLKQQIVKLNSSTRELNLPFYVSGMHGMFGYIFADLIEHVAVAEWGESSIPRKANIELARNKTIIDVKNNPQKKVDLLTIQDVYSPIETIFKSKHVSKTLTKRQSKKCGPLPLIFALFNIPAPSNPEDTIDIDLLKHEAIEACKDLNLEPSCITDEYLQLFSRQAYTEYSPTAAILSGTLAQDIIQFLGKKDSPINNVLILDGTTSRMPIYQM
;
A
#
# COMPACT_ATOMS: atom_id res chain seq x y z
N MET A 1 18.80 7.08 -29.10
CA MET A 1 18.35 6.06 -28.14
C MET A 1 19.55 5.61 -27.32
N THR A 2 19.50 5.72 -26.00
CA THR A 2 20.51 5.16 -25.09
C THR A 2 20.44 3.63 -25.16
N THR A 3 21.60 2.95 -25.22
CA THR A 3 21.63 1.49 -25.18
C THR A 3 21.25 0.98 -23.78
N SER A 4 20.76 -0.26 -23.67
CA SER A 4 20.44 -0.88 -22.36
C SER A 4 21.65 -0.88 -21.42
N LEU A 5 22.87 -1.01 -21.97
CA LEU A 5 24.12 -0.91 -21.22
C LEU A 5 24.35 0.51 -20.69
N ALA A 6 24.22 1.54 -21.54
CA ALA A 6 24.42 2.92 -21.12
C ALA A 6 23.40 3.37 -20.07
N ALA A 7 22.14 2.94 -20.21
CA ALA A 7 21.09 3.21 -19.22
C ALA A 7 21.39 2.52 -17.88
N SER A 8 21.76 1.23 -17.92
CA SER A 8 22.13 0.46 -16.72
C SER A 8 23.36 1.05 -16.03
N LEU A 9 24.37 1.46 -16.80
CA LEU A 9 25.58 2.08 -16.28
C LEU A 9 25.26 3.39 -15.56
N GLY A 10 24.50 4.28 -16.21
CA GLY A 10 24.11 5.55 -15.59
C GLY A 10 23.24 5.39 -14.34
N PHE A 11 22.39 4.36 -14.30
CA PHE A 11 21.57 4.04 -13.13
C PHE A 11 22.43 3.56 -11.95
N VAL A 12 23.32 2.59 -12.17
CA VAL A 12 24.18 2.06 -11.09
C VAL A 12 25.25 3.06 -10.67
N ALA A 13 25.79 3.85 -11.58
CA ALA A 13 26.73 4.94 -11.26
C ALA A 13 26.12 5.94 -10.27
N LYS A 14 24.88 6.39 -10.51
CA LYS A 14 24.15 7.26 -9.57
C LYS A 14 23.94 6.59 -8.21
N ALA A 15 23.60 5.29 -8.21
CA ALA A 15 23.46 4.54 -6.97
C ALA A 15 24.77 4.51 -6.18
N ILE A 16 25.90 4.21 -6.83
CA ILE A 16 27.24 4.23 -6.24
C ILE A 16 27.57 5.61 -5.65
N GLU A 17 27.36 6.67 -6.41
CA GLU A 17 27.61 8.06 -5.98
C GLU A 17 26.79 8.44 -4.75
N SER A 18 25.55 7.94 -4.66
CA SER A 18 24.65 8.20 -3.53
C SER A 18 24.89 7.30 -2.30
N HIS A 19 25.61 6.19 -2.46
CA HIS A 19 25.77 5.17 -1.41
C HIS A 19 26.77 5.58 -0.31
N GLY A 20 27.65 6.55 -0.60
CA GLY A 20 28.57 7.12 0.39
C GLY A 20 29.85 6.30 0.61
N PHE A 21 30.36 5.63 -0.42
CA PHE A 21 31.70 5.02 -0.39
C PHE A 21 32.80 6.08 -0.17
N PRO A 22 33.89 5.76 0.54
CA PRO A 22 34.19 4.50 1.24
C PRO A 22 33.65 4.44 2.68
N SER A 23 32.93 5.46 3.15
CA SER A 23 32.46 5.58 4.54
C SER A 23 31.25 4.71 4.91
N CYS A 24 30.63 4.03 3.94
CA CYS A 24 29.48 3.18 4.17
C CYS A 24 29.83 1.89 4.95
N LEU A 25 28.86 1.36 5.69
CA LEU A 25 29.02 0.14 6.49
C LEU A 25 28.41 -1.10 5.82
N THR A 26 27.86 -0.97 4.61
CA THR A 26 27.21 -2.05 3.87
C THR A 26 27.53 -1.96 2.38
N PRO A 27 27.62 -3.11 1.68
CA PRO A 27 27.80 -3.10 0.24
C PRO A 27 26.53 -2.62 -0.46
N LEU A 28 26.67 -2.12 -1.68
CA LEU A 28 25.56 -1.81 -2.58
C LEU A 28 25.14 -3.09 -3.32
N VAL A 29 23.89 -3.53 -3.12
CA VAL A 29 23.41 -4.78 -3.75
C VAL A 29 22.41 -4.49 -4.88
N VAL A 30 22.75 -4.91 -6.09
CA VAL A 30 21.97 -4.70 -7.31
C VAL A 30 21.47 -6.03 -7.87
N GLY A 31 20.16 -6.17 -7.98
CA GLY A 31 19.51 -7.27 -8.68
C GLY A 31 19.36 -6.99 -10.17
N VAL A 32 19.61 -7.98 -11.03
CA VAL A 32 19.28 -7.90 -12.46
C VAL A 32 18.29 -9.00 -12.82
N SER A 33 17.19 -8.62 -13.45
CA SER A 33 16.13 -9.51 -13.89
C SER A 33 15.85 -9.37 -15.37
N GLY A 34 15.59 -10.49 -16.05
CA GLY A 34 15.35 -10.48 -17.49
C GLY A 34 14.92 -11.86 -18.01
N PRO A 35 13.99 -11.92 -18.98
CA PRO A 35 13.54 -13.19 -19.55
C PRO A 35 14.68 -14.07 -20.14
N GLN A 36 14.39 -15.33 -20.43
CA GLN A 36 15.37 -16.19 -21.12
C GLN A 36 15.72 -15.60 -22.48
N GLY A 37 17.00 -15.70 -22.87
CA GLY A 37 17.50 -15.15 -24.13
C GLY A 37 17.68 -13.63 -24.16
N SER A 38 17.20 -12.85 -23.19
CA SER A 38 17.20 -11.37 -23.23
C SER A 38 18.57 -10.68 -23.12
N GLY A 39 19.67 -11.46 -23.09
CA GLY A 39 21.03 -10.92 -22.96
C GLY A 39 21.44 -10.51 -21.54
N LYS A 40 20.71 -10.90 -20.49
CA LYS A 40 21.03 -10.57 -19.07
C LYS A 40 22.49 -10.83 -18.65
N THR A 41 23.06 -11.99 -18.98
CA THR A 41 24.45 -12.34 -18.66
C THR A 41 25.44 -11.47 -19.43
N TYR A 42 25.13 -11.14 -20.68
CA TYR A 42 25.95 -10.23 -21.49
C TYR A 42 25.92 -8.81 -20.92
N LEU A 43 24.72 -8.29 -20.63
CA LEU A 43 24.53 -6.96 -20.04
C LEU A 43 25.28 -6.83 -18.71
N THR A 44 25.10 -7.79 -17.81
CA THR A 44 25.74 -7.77 -16.49
C THR A 44 27.27 -7.86 -16.58
N CYS A 45 27.81 -8.71 -17.47
CA CYS A 45 29.25 -8.78 -17.71
C CYS A 45 29.83 -7.44 -18.21
N GLN A 46 29.19 -6.83 -19.20
CA GLN A 46 29.63 -5.53 -19.73
C GLN A 46 29.49 -4.40 -18.71
N LEU A 47 28.38 -4.39 -17.97
CA LEU A 47 28.12 -3.43 -16.90
C LEU A 47 29.20 -3.52 -15.81
N THR A 48 29.48 -4.73 -15.31
CA THR A 48 30.51 -4.96 -14.29
C THR A 48 31.90 -4.54 -14.77
N ASN A 49 32.26 -4.86 -16.01
CA ASN A 49 33.56 -4.46 -16.57
C ASN A 49 33.70 -2.93 -16.68
N GLN A 50 32.66 -2.25 -17.14
CA GLN A 50 32.66 -0.78 -17.24
C GLN A 50 32.66 -0.10 -15.87
N LEU A 51 31.89 -0.62 -14.90
CA LEU A 51 31.91 -0.09 -13.54
C LEU A 51 33.28 -0.27 -12.88
N ARG A 52 33.94 -1.42 -13.06
CA ARG A 52 35.32 -1.64 -12.56
C ARG A 52 36.34 -0.68 -13.18
N TRP A 53 36.14 -0.31 -14.44
CA TRP A 53 36.98 0.67 -15.11
C TRP A 53 36.74 2.09 -14.56
N ASN A 54 35.47 2.45 -14.33
CA ASN A 54 35.08 3.78 -13.86
C ASN A 54 35.35 4.01 -12.36
N TYR A 55 35.28 2.94 -11.56
CA TYR A 55 35.47 2.95 -10.11
C TYR A 55 36.53 1.92 -9.69
N PRO A 56 37.80 2.11 -10.08
CA PRO A 56 38.88 1.14 -9.85
C PRO A 56 39.19 0.90 -8.36
N GLU A 57 38.77 1.82 -7.49
CA GLU A 57 38.87 1.72 -6.04
C GLU A 57 37.83 0.78 -5.41
N LEU A 58 36.71 0.52 -6.10
CA LEU A 58 35.64 -0.34 -5.60
C LEU A 58 35.82 -1.77 -6.08
N ASN A 59 35.67 -2.73 -5.17
CA ASN A 59 35.66 -4.13 -5.52
C ASN A 59 34.24 -4.58 -5.91
N ILE A 60 34.00 -4.60 -7.22
CA ILE A 60 32.71 -4.93 -7.82
C ILE A 60 32.67 -6.41 -8.18
N ILE A 61 31.73 -7.16 -7.61
CA ILE A 61 31.52 -8.58 -7.89
C ILE A 61 30.21 -8.80 -8.65
N GLN A 62 30.18 -9.87 -9.44
CA GLN A 62 29.02 -10.31 -10.19
C GLN A 62 28.89 -11.83 -10.06
N PHE A 63 27.67 -12.31 -9.88
CA PHE A 63 27.34 -13.73 -10.01
C PHE A 63 25.88 -13.92 -10.44
N SER A 64 25.50 -15.16 -10.79
CA SER A 64 24.12 -15.50 -11.12
C SER A 64 23.49 -16.34 -10.02
N ILE A 65 22.17 -16.21 -9.83
CA ILE A 65 21.43 -17.19 -9.02
C ILE A 65 21.56 -18.61 -9.60
N ASP A 66 21.77 -18.74 -10.92
CA ASP A 66 21.96 -20.00 -11.60
C ASP A 66 23.23 -20.73 -11.12
N ASP A 67 24.21 -20.02 -10.57
CA ASP A 67 25.41 -20.63 -9.97
C ASP A 67 25.07 -21.48 -8.74
N PHE A 68 23.89 -21.25 -8.15
CA PHE A 68 23.37 -21.91 -6.96
C PHE A 68 22.30 -22.96 -7.28
N TYR A 69 22.23 -23.47 -8.51
CA TYR A 69 21.42 -24.66 -8.77
C TYR A 69 21.81 -25.82 -7.81
N LEU A 70 20.85 -26.69 -7.55
CA LEU A 70 21.08 -27.93 -6.83
C LEU A 70 22.17 -28.76 -7.53
N THR A 71 22.95 -29.52 -6.74
CA THR A 71 23.91 -30.48 -7.29
C THR A 71 23.19 -31.50 -8.15
N GLN A 72 23.91 -32.20 -9.04
CA GLN A 72 23.30 -33.23 -9.89
C GLN A 72 22.51 -34.26 -9.06
N THR A 73 23.08 -34.69 -7.93
CA THR A 73 22.46 -35.64 -7.01
C THR A 73 21.17 -35.10 -6.41
N ASP A 74 21.19 -33.88 -5.86
CA ASP A 74 20.02 -33.28 -5.22
C ASP A 74 18.91 -32.97 -6.24
N GLN A 75 19.29 -32.53 -7.45
CA GLN A 75 18.36 -32.29 -8.54
C GLN A 75 17.72 -33.60 -9.01
N ALA A 76 18.45 -34.72 -9.02
CA ALA A 76 17.89 -36.03 -9.35
C ALA A 76 16.84 -36.47 -8.31
N VAL A 77 17.10 -36.26 -7.01
CA VAL A 77 16.12 -36.53 -5.94
C VAL A 77 14.86 -35.70 -6.11
N LEU A 78 15.01 -34.39 -6.35
CA LEU A 78 13.87 -33.50 -6.61
C LEU A 78 13.06 -33.95 -7.82
N THR A 79 13.75 -34.31 -8.90
CA THR A 79 13.13 -34.74 -10.16
C THR A 79 12.34 -36.03 -9.98
N GLU A 80 12.89 -37.03 -9.28
CA GLU A 80 12.19 -38.29 -9.00
C GLU A 80 10.97 -38.09 -8.09
N LYS A 81 11.06 -37.18 -7.11
CA LYS A 81 9.91 -36.79 -6.30
C LYS A 81 8.82 -36.12 -7.15
N ALA A 82 9.20 -35.16 -7.99
CA ALA A 82 8.28 -34.44 -8.87
C ALA A 82 7.58 -35.38 -9.87
N LYS A 83 8.27 -36.39 -10.40
CA LYS A 83 7.68 -37.44 -11.23
C LYS A 83 6.59 -38.23 -10.48
N LYS A 84 6.86 -38.64 -9.23
CA LYS A 84 5.89 -39.36 -8.38
C LYS A 84 4.66 -38.52 -8.06
N GLU A 85 4.84 -37.22 -7.83
CA GLU A 85 3.77 -36.27 -7.53
C GLU A 85 3.05 -35.76 -8.80
N GLY A 86 3.57 -36.10 -9.99
CA GLY A 86 3.04 -35.66 -11.27
C GLY A 86 3.26 -34.18 -11.58
N ASN A 87 4.20 -33.52 -10.90
CA ASN A 87 4.60 -32.13 -11.17
C ASN A 87 5.64 -32.10 -12.28
N LYS A 88 5.30 -31.60 -13.47
CA LYS A 88 6.21 -31.55 -14.63
C LYS A 88 7.17 -30.37 -14.55
N LEU A 89 6.77 -29.28 -13.91
CA LEU A 89 7.57 -28.06 -13.81
C LEU A 89 8.87 -28.29 -13.02
N LEU A 90 8.84 -29.16 -11.99
CA LEU A 90 10.02 -29.47 -11.18
C LEU A 90 10.88 -30.63 -11.72
N GLN A 91 10.60 -31.15 -12.92
CA GLN A 91 11.38 -32.22 -13.55
C GLN A 91 12.60 -31.66 -14.30
N GLY A 92 13.50 -31.01 -13.56
CA GLY A 92 14.74 -30.42 -14.07
C GLY A 92 15.04 -29.08 -13.42
N ARG A 93 16.26 -28.56 -13.64
CA ARG A 93 16.70 -27.27 -13.10
C ARG A 93 16.04 -26.09 -13.83
N GLY A 94 15.85 -24.97 -13.14
CA GLY A 94 15.51 -23.68 -13.76
C GLY A 94 14.45 -22.88 -13.01
N LEU A 95 13.39 -23.55 -12.55
CA LEU A 95 12.25 -22.92 -11.90
C LEU A 95 12.46 -22.77 -10.38
N PRO A 96 11.67 -21.92 -9.70
CA PRO A 96 11.71 -21.81 -8.25
C PRO A 96 11.59 -23.18 -7.58
N GLY A 97 12.52 -23.48 -6.68
CA GLY A 97 12.64 -24.76 -5.99
C GLY A 97 13.85 -25.60 -6.42
N THR A 98 14.54 -25.22 -7.50
CA THR A 98 15.71 -25.96 -8.01
C THR A 98 17.06 -25.37 -7.62
N HIS A 99 17.09 -24.43 -6.67
CA HIS A 99 18.31 -23.79 -6.18
C HIS A 99 18.59 -24.17 -4.72
N ASP A 100 19.87 -24.25 -4.36
CA ASP A 100 20.33 -24.37 -2.98
C ASP A 100 20.24 -23.02 -2.28
N LEU A 101 19.03 -22.67 -1.88
CA LEU A 101 18.72 -21.44 -1.17
C LEU A 101 19.47 -21.29 0.15
N PRO A 102 19.68 -22.34 0.96
CA PRO A 102 20.54 -22.24 2.14
C PRO A 102 21.96 -21.77 1.80
N TYR A 103 22.55 -22.29 0.72
CA TYR A 103 23.88 -21.86 0.30
C TYR A 103 23.88 -20.44 -0.27
N LEU A 104 22.94 -20.10 -1.16
CA LEU A 104 22.80 -18.74 -1.69
C LEU A 104 22.61 -17.70 -0.59
N SER A 105 21.70 -17.98 0.36
CA SER A 105 21.44 -17.09 1.50
C SER A 105 22.69 -16.92 2.36
N ARG A 106 23.44 -18.00 2.61
CA ARG A 106 24.69 -17.95 3.38
C ARG A 106 25.74 -17.07 2.68
N VAL A 107 25.92 -17.23 1.37
CA VAL A 107 26.89 -16.42 0.60
C VAL A 107 26.50 -14.95 0.64
N LEU A 108 25.24 -14.61 0.37
CA LEU A 108 24.77 -13.21 0.41
C LEU A 108 24.90 -12.60 1.81
N ILE A 109 24.52 -13.33 2.87
CA ILE A 109 24.70 -12.87 4.25
C ILE A 109 26.18 -12.67 4.56
N GLN A 110 27.06 -13.58 4.15
CA GLN A 110 28.51 -13.43 4.35
C GLN A 110 29.04 -12.19 3.62
N LEU A 111 28.64 -11.96 2.37
CA LEU A 111 29.07 -10.78 1.62
C LEU A 111 28.64 -9.46 2.30
N VAL A 112 27.46 -9.42 2.92
CA VAL A 112 26.94 -8.22 3.62
C VAL A 112 27.50 -8.08 5.04
N GLU A 113 27.53 -9.14 5.84
CA GLU A 113 27.93 -9.08 7.25
C GLU A 113 29.45 -9.03 7.43
N ASN A 114 30.22 -9.68 6.55
CA ASN A 114 31.68 -9.55 6.57
C ASN A 114 32.14 -8.13 6.21
N TYR A 115 31.32 -7.39 5.45
CA TYR A 115 31.56 -5.98 5.12
C TYR A 115 31.49 -5.09 6.37
N LYS A 116 30.51 -5.34 7.25
CA LYS A 116 30.29 -4.56 8.49
C LYS A 116 31.36 -4.77 9.55
N THR A 117 32.04 -5.92 9.51
CA THR A 117 32.88 -6.39 10.61
C THR A 117 34.32 -6.59 10.14
N ARG A 118 34.70 -7.83 9.88
CA ARG A 118 36.00 -8.22 9.33
C ARG A 118 35.78 -9.06 8.09
N TRP A 119 36.50 -8.72 7.03
CA TRP A 119 36.42 -9.51 5.80
C TRP A 119 37.00 -10.92 6.00
N LEU A 120 36.16 -11.92 5.72
CA LEU A 120 36.55 -13.31 5.55
C LEU A 120 36.29 -13.70 4.11
N PRO A 121 37.21 -14.43 3.44
CA PRO A 121 37.02 -14.83 2.05
C PRO A 121 35.70 -15.59 1.84
N VAL A 122 34.90 -15.14 0.88
CA VAL A 122 33.60 -15.75 0.55
C VAL A 122 33.74 -16.54 -0.76
N ARG A 123 33.25 -17.79 -0.76
CA ARG A 123 33.26 -18.66 -1.96
C ARG A 123 31.89 -18.69 -2.60
N ILE A 124 31.83 -18.19 -3.83
CA ILE A 124 30.66 -18.26 -4.70
C ILE A 124 30.87 -19.44 -5.65
N PRO A 125 29.92 -20.41 -5.72
CA PRO A 125 30.04 -21.54 -6.63
C PRO A 125 29.99 -21.09 -8.10
N CYS A 126 30.41 -21.97 -8.99
CA CYS A 126 30.11 -21.84 -10.42
C CYS A 126 29.35 -23.10 -10.85
N TYR A 127 28.31 -22.93 -11.65
CA TYR A 127 27.52 -24.06 -12.15
C TYR A 127 27.83 -24.37 -13.60
N ASP A 128 28.28 -25.61 -13.86
CA ASP A 128 28.50 -26.09 -15.22
C ASP A 128 27.22 -26.71 -15.77
N LYS A 129 26.54 -25.98 -16.67
CA LYS A 129 25.29 -26.42 -17.30
C LYS A 129 25.48 -27.59 -18.28
N ALA A 130 26.70 -27.83 -18.77
CA ALA A 130 27.02 -28.88 -19.75
C ALA A 130 27.44 -30.20 -19.08
N ALA A 131 27.84 -30.16 -17.80
CA ALA A 131 28.20 -31.35 -17.02
C ALA A 131 27.10 -32.43 -17.06
N HIS A 132 27.51 -33.69 -16.94
CA HIS A 132 26.61 -34.86 -16.98
C HIS A 132 25.65 -34.85 -18.18
N LYS A 133 26.18 -34.62 -19.39
CA LYS A 133 25.39 -34.57 -20.65
C LYS A 133 24.28 -33.52 -20.61
N GLY A 134 24.58 -32.35 -20.08
CA GLY A 134 23.63 -31.23 -20.02
C GLY A 134 22.67 -31.25 -18.82
N LEU A 135 22.75 -32.25 -17.93
CA LEU A 135 22.00 -32.27 -16.67
C LEU A 135 22.52 -31.24 -15.65
N GLY A 136 23.80 -30.88 -15.78
CA GLY A 136 24.49 -29.85 -15.02
C GLY A 136 24.93 -30.30 -13.63
N ASP A 137 25.96 -29.63 -13.12
CA ASP A 137 26.43 -29.78 -11.74
C ASP A 137 27.22 -28.55 -11.29
N ARG A 138 27.49 -28.46 -9.98
CA ARG A 138 28.47 -27.49 -9.49
C ARG A 138 29.86 -27.89 -9.96
N SER A 139 30.61 -26.92 -10.45
CA SER A 139 32.00 -27.13 -10.82
C SER A 139 32.84 -27.37 -9.56
N ALA A 140 33.58 -28.48 -9.53
CA ALA A 140 34.54 -28.76 -8.46
C ALA A 140 35.79 -27.88 -8.56
N GLU A 141 36.12 -27.40 -9.77
CA GLU A 141 37.35 -26.68 -10.07
C GLU A 141 37.12 -25.16 -10.17
N LYS A 142 35.96 -24.73 -10.65
CA LYS A 142 35.62 -23.32 -10.85
C LYS A 142 34.79 -22.80 -9.69
N CYS A 143 35.31 -21.79 -9.00
CA CYS A 143 34.55 -20.99 -8.04
C CYS A 143 35.13 -19.57 -8.04
N GLN A 144 34.29 -18.59 -7.68
CA GLN A 144 34.75 -17.24 -7.47
C GLN A 144 35.07 -17.05 -5.99
N LEU A 145 36.34 -16.82 -5.69
CA LEU A 145 36.80 -16.48 -4.35
C LEU A 145 36.85 -14.95 -4.20
N VAL A 146 36.07 -14.42 -3.26
CA VAL A 146 36.02 -12.98 -2.97
C VAL A 146 36.89 -12.69 -1.75
N GLU A 147 38.14 -12.29 -1.99
CA GLU A 147 39.17 -12.13 -0.95
C GLU A 147 39.19 -10.75 -0.27
N LYS A 148 38.50 -9.77 -0.83
CA LYS A 148 38.38 -8.39 -0.31
C LYS A 148 36.91 -7.98 -0.18
N PRO A 149 36.57 -6.99 0.67
CA PRO A 149 35.22 -6.44 0.78
C PRO A 149 34.56 -6.22 -0.58
N ALA A 150 33.39 -6.81 -0.80
CA ALA A 150 32.65 -6.62 -2.04
C ALA A 150 31.81 -5.34 -1.94
N ASP A 151 32.31 -4.23 -2.46
CA ASP A 151 31.64 -2.93 -2.36
C ASP A 151 30.33 -2.88 -3.15
N VAL A 152 30.33 -3.44 -4.35
CA VAL A 152 29.14 -3.52 -5.20
C VAL A 152 28.90 -4.96 -5.62
N ILE A 153 27.69 -5.46 -5.40
CA ILE A 153 27.30 -6.84 -5.66
C ILE A 153 26.22 -6.84 -6.73
N ILE A 154 26.50 -7.43 -7.89
CA ILE A 154 25.55 -7.56 -8.99
C ILE A 154 25.09 -9.03 -9.10
N CYS A 155 23.82 -9.28 -8.81
CA CYS A 155 23.25 -10.62 -8.85
C CYS A 155 22.20 -10.72 -9.97
N GLU A 156 22.48 -11.53 -10.99
CA GLU A 156 21.57 -11.72 -12.12
C GLU A 156 20.75 -13.01 -12.06
N GLY A 157 19.54 -12.97 -12.60
CA GLY A 157 18.67 -14.14 -12.66
C GLY A 157 17.36 -13.86 -13.37
N TRP A 158 16.79 -14.86 -14.03
CA TRP A 158 15.67 -14.61 -14.95
C TRP A 158 14.34 -14.26 -14.26
N PHE A 159 14.20 -14.62 -12.98
CA PHE A 159 13.05 -14.33 -12.13
C PHE A 159 13.43 -13.54 -10.88
N ASN A 160 14.58 -12.87 -10.89
CA ASN A 160 14.97 -12.00 -9.79
C ASN A 160 13.87 -10.97 -9.54
N GLY A 161 13.43 -10.85 -8.28
CA GLY A 161 12.36 -9.92 -7.90
C GLY A 161 10.93 -10.44 -8.11
N TYR A 162 10.71 -11.66 -8.59
CA TYR A 162 9.36 -12.24 -8.65
C TYR A 162 8.82 -12.46 -7.24
N MET A 163 7.66 -11.86 -6.95
CA MET A 163 6.96 -12.00 -5.68
C MET A 163 5.82 -13.01 -5.82
N SER A 164 5.73 -13.95 -4.89
CA SER A 164 4.65 -14.94 -4.87
C SER A 164 3.28 -14.26 -4.75
N LEU A 165 2.29 -14.89 -5.35
CA LEU A 165 0.90 -14.51 -5.28
C LEU A 165 0.22 -15.21 -4.11
N SER A 166 -0.91 -14.66 -3.63
CA SER A 166 -1.75 -15.41 -2.71
C SER A 166 -2.33 -16.67 -3.39
N PRO A 167 -2.73 -17.71 -2.63
CA PRO A 167 -3.39 -18.87 -3.20
C PRO A 167 -4.61 -18.50 -4.07
N ASP A 168 -5.41 -17.53 -3.63
CA ASP A 168 -6.58 -17.05 -4.35
C ASP A 168 -6.21 -16.29 -5.63
N GLN A 169 -5.19 -15.45 -5.60
CA GLN A 169 -4.69 -14.74 -6.80
C GLN A 169 -4.17 -15.73 -7.84
N THR A 170 -3.41 -16.74 -7.40
CA THR A 170 -2.90 -17.79 -8.28
C THR A 170 -4.05 -18.58 -8.92
N ARG A 171 -5.04 -18.97 -8.10
CA ARG A 171 -6.23 -19.70 -8.57
C ARG A 171 -7.06 -18.87 -9.54
N LEU A 172 -7.30 -17.59 -9.23
CA LEU A 172 -8.06 -16.70 -10.10
C LEU A 172 -7.38 -16.54 -11.46
N ARG A 173 -6.09 -16.16 -11.47
CA ARG A 173 -5.33 -15.98 -12.73
C ARG A 173 -5.27 -17.25 -13.56
N TYR A 174 -5.16 -18.40 -12.90
CA TYR A 174 -5.23 -19.69 -13.59
C TYR A 174 -6.61 -19.90 -14.21
N LEU A 175 -7.69 -19.78 -13.45
CA LEU A 175 -9.06 -20.05 -13.93
C LEU A 175 -9.55 -19.06 -14.99
N THR A 176 -9.06 -17.83 -14.99
CA THR A 176 -9.40 -16.82 -16.00
C THR A 176 -8.48 -16.84 -17.22
N SER A 177 -7.45 -17.68 -17.24
CA SER A 177 -6.57 -17.81 -18.41
C SER A 177 -7.26 -18.57 -19.55
N PRO A 178 -6.91 -18.29 -20.82
CA PRO A 178 -7.47 -19.02 -21.97
C PRO A 178 -7.32 -20.54 -21.81
N VAL A 179 -8.37 -21.29 -22.14
CA VAL A 179 -8.45 -22.76 -21.94
C VAL A 179 -7.35 -23.51 -22.70
N ASP A 180 -6.97 -22.99 -23.86
CA ASP A 180 -5.89 -23.45 -24.74
C ASP A 180 -4.54 -22.76 -24.48
N GLY A 181 -4.48 -21.88 -23.48
CA GLY A 181 -3.31 -21.10 -23.14
C GLY A 181 -2.20 -21.90 -22.45
N LEU A 182 -0.97 -21.36 -22.49
CA LEU A 182 0.23 -21.99 -21.90
C LEU A 182 0.10 -22.30 -20.40
N LEU A 183 -0.67 -21.49 -19.66
CA LEU A 183 -0.91 -21.72 -18.23
C LEU A 183 -1.77 -22.98 -17.99
N GLN A 184 -2.73 -23.27 -18.86
CA GLN A 184 -3.62 -24.44 -18.80
C GLN A 184 -2.98 -25.74 -19.29
N LYS A 185 -1.81 -25.67 -19.93
CA LYS A 185 -1.00 -26.87 -20.25
C LYS A 185 -0.47 -27.58 -18.99
N HIS A 186 -0.48 -26.91 -17.84
CA HIS A 186 -0.03 -27.42 -16.55
C HIS A 186 -1.20 -27.51 -15.58
N LYS A 187 -1.20 -28.49 -14.66
CA LYS A 187 -2.25 -28.58 -13.65
C LYS A 187 -2.11 -27.45 -12.63
N LEU A 188 -3.23 -26.95 -12.11
CA LEU A 188 -3.25 -25.88 -11.10
C LEU A 188 -2.31 -26.14 -9.91
N PHE A 189 -2.23 -27.39 -9.42
CA PHE A 189 -1.35 -27.70 -8.28
C PHE A 189 0.13 -27.52 -8.61
N GLU A 190 0.55 -27.75 -9.86
CA GLU A 190 1.94 -27.56 -10.30
C GLU A 190 2.30 -26.07 -10.21
N ILE A 191 1.39 -25.21 -10.67
CA ILE A 191 1.52 -23.75 -10.60
C ILE A 191 1.54 -23.26 -9.15
N GLN A 192 0.66 -23.80 -8.30
CA GLN A 192 0.61 -23.46 -6.88
C GLN A 192 1.88 -23.90 -6.13
N ASP A 193 2.43 -25.08 -6.45
CA ASP A 193 3.68 -25.55 -5.84
C ASP A 193 4.84 -24.63 -6.24
N ILE A 194 4.98 -24.25 -7.52
CA ILE A 194 6.02 -23.29 -7.92
C ILE A 194 5.83 -21.92 -7.22
N ASN A 195 4.60 -21.41 -7.12
CA ASN A 195 4.31 -20.18 -6.38
C ASN A 195 4.69 -20.28 -4.89
N GLU A 196 4.48 -21.45 -4.27
CA GLU A 196 4.89 -21.71 -2.90
C GLU A 196 6.42 -21.71 -2.77
N LYS A 197 7.14 -22.39 -3.69
CA LYS A 197 8.61 -22.38 -3.72
C LYS A 197 9.18 -20.98 -3.91
N LEU A 198 8.50 -20.13 -4.67
CA LEU A 198 8.91 -18.75 -4.90
C LEU A 198 8.95 -17.92 -3.59
N LYS A 199 8.12 -18.23 -2.58
CA LYS A 199 8.16 -17.55 -1.28
C LYS A 199 9.53 -17.63 -0.61
N SER A 200 10.23 -18.74 -0.79
CA SER A 200 11.56 -18.95 -0.20
C SER A 200 12.64 -18.05 -0.79
N TYR A 201 12.40 -17.42 -1.94
CA TYR A 201 13.32 -16.47 -2.58
C TYR A 201 13.11 -15.02 -2.12
N ILE A 202 11.94 -14.69 -1.52
CA ILE A 202 11.60 -13.33 -1.10
C ILE A 202 12.63 -12.74 -0.12
N PRO A 203 13.14 -13.47 0.89
CA PRO A 203 14.19 -12.94 1.78
C PRO A 203 15.47 -12.53 1.02
N ILE A 204 15.82 -13.24 -0.05
CA ILE A 204 16.98 -12.92 -0.90
C ILE A 204 16.70 -11.65 -1.71
N TRP A 205 15.52 -11.52 -2.33
CA TRP A 205 15.14 -10.31 -3.07
C TRP A 205 15.14 -9.06 -2.19
N LYS A 206 14.78 -9.19 -0.91
CA LYS A 206 14.82 -8.08 0.07
C LYS A 206 16.23 -7.58 0.39
N MET A 207 17.26 -8.33 0.02
CA MET A 207 18.66 -7.89 0.16
C MET A 207 19.10 -7.00 -1.01
N PHE A 208 18.31 -6.92 -2.10
CA PHE A 208 18.65 -6.08 -3.25
C PHE A 208 18.07 -4.68 -3.03
N GLU A 209 18.93 -3.67 -3.13
CA GLU A 209 18.55 -2.27 -2.95
C GLU A 209 18.06 -1.65 -4.25
N TYR A 210 18.69 -2.04 -5.36
CA TYR A 210 18.36 -1.57 -6.70
C TYR A 210 18.09 -2.75 -7.63
N PHE A 211 17.20 -2.54 -8.59
CA PHE A 211 16.87 -3.53 -9.62
C PHE A 211 17.05 -2.95 -11.02
N ILE A 212 17.71 -3.71 -11.89
CA ILE A 212 17.69 -3.52 -13.34
C ILE A 212 16.77 -4.59 -13.93
N ILE A 213 15.77 -4.17 -14.70
CA ILE A 213 14.81 -5.07 -15.34
C ILE A 213 14.93 -4.92 -16.85
N ILE A 214 15.24 -6.02 -17.55
CA ILE A 214 15.22 -6.07 -19.00
C ILE A 214 13.76 -6.28 -19.44
N HIS A 215 13.13 -5.19 -19.87
CA HIS A 215 11.75 -5.16 -20.35
C HIS A 215 11.66 -5.54 -21.83
N THR A 216 10.57 -6.22 -22.20
CA THR A 216 10.22 -6.58 -23.58
C THR A 216 8.81 -6.09 -23.89
N ASP A 217 8.56 -5.69 -25.13
CA ASP A 217 7.24 -5.27 -25.61
C ASP A 217 6.23 -6.43 -25.63
N THR A 218 6.68 -7.61 -26.05
CA THR A 218 5.93 -8.86 -25.91
C THR A 218 6.80 -9.95 -25.29
N ILE A 219 6.21 -10.74 -24.40
CA ILE A 219 6.90 -11.86 -23.76
C ILE A 219 7.25 -12.97 -24.75
N ASP A 220 6.54 -13.07 -25.87
CA ASP A 220 6.80 -14.08 -26.90
C ASP A 220 8.18 -13.92 -27.55
N ASN A 221 8.81 -12.75 -27.43
CA ASN A 221 10.18 -12.53 -27.87
C ASN A 221 11.18 -13.52 -27.24
N VAL A 222 10.87 -14.08 -26.07
CA VAL A 222 11.68 -15.12 -25.42
C VAL A 222 11.92 -16.32 -26.33
N TYR A 223 10.93 -16.74 -27.11
CA TYR A 223 11.09 -17.83 -28.06
C TYR A 223 12.10 -17.45 -29.15
N LYS A 224 11.93 -16.27 -29.75
CA LYS A 224 12.82 -15.76 -30.80
C LYS A 224 14.26 -15.63 -30.30
N TRP A 225 14.46 -14.96 -29.18
CA TRP A 225 15.81 -14.76 -28.62
C TRP A 225 16.48 -16.07 -28.24
N ARG A 226 15.72 -17.04 -27.72
CA ARG A 226 16.29 -18.35 -27.40
C ARG A 226 16.64 -19.14 -28.65
N LEU A 227 15.82 -19.08 -29.70
CA LEU A 227 16.13 -19.71 -30.98
C LEU A 227 17.40 -19.11 -31.60
N GLU A 228 17.52 -17.78 -31.65
CA GLU A 228 18.71 -17.08 -32.14
C GLU A 228 19.98 -17.49 -31.38
N GLN A 229 19.88 -17.57 -30.04
CA GLN A 229 20.96 -18.04 -29.18
C GLN A 229 21.35 -19.50 -29.50
N GLU A 230 20.38 -20.38 -29.69
CA GLU A 230 20.62 -21.80 -29.97
C GLU A 230 21.21 -22.02 -31.36
N HIS A 231 20.72 -21.32 -32.38
CA HIS A 231 21.29 -21.36 -33.74
C HIS A 231 22.73 -20.86 -33.76
N THR A 232 23.02 -19.80 -33.01
CA THR A 232 24.41 -19.31 -32.83
C THR A 232 25.28 -20.39 -32.19
N LEU A 233 24.81 -21.02 -31.12
CA LEU A 233 25.53 -22.12 -30.45
C LEU A 233 25.82 -23.30 -31.39
N ILE A 234 24.82 -23.73 -32.17
CA ILE A 234 24.98 -24.82 -33.15
C ILE A 234 25.98 -24.42 -34.23
N SER A 235 25.94 -23.17 -34.70
CA SER A 235 26.91 -22.68 -35.69
C SER A 235 28.35 -22.68 -35.18
N GLU A 236 28.54 -22.43 -33.88
CA GLU A 236 29.87 -22.37 -33.25
C GLU A 236 30.38 -23.75 -32.78
N LYS A 237 29.49 -24.61 -32.28
CA LYS A 237 29.87 -25.85 -31.57
C LYS A 237 29.35 -27.14 -32.21
N GLY A 238 28.47 -27.05 -33.20
CA GLY A 238 27.93 -28.19 -33.94
C GLY A 238 26.86 -29.02 -33.20
N GLU A 239 26.55 -28.70 -31.94
CA GLU A 239 25.57 -29.42 -31.11
C GLU A 239 24.64 -28.42 -30.39
N GLY A 240 23.35 -28.77 -30.26
CA GLY A 240 22.35 -27.93 -29.61
C GLY A 240 20.94 -28.51 -29.69
N MET A 241 19.96 -27.78 -29.17
CA MET A 241 18.53 -28.12 -29.25
C MET A 241 17.96 -27.84 -30.64
N THR A 242 17.04 -28.68 -31.10
CA THR A 242 16.21 -28.37 -32.27
C THR A 242 15.22 -27.24 -31.96
N ASP A 243 14.68 -26.59 -32.99
CA ASP A 243 13.67 -25.52 -32.82
C ASP A 243 12.47 -25.97 -31.98
N LEU A 244 12.01 -27.21 -32.16
CA LEU A 244 10.92 -27.78 -31.35
C LEU A 244 11.33 -27.97 -29.90
N GLN A 245 12.55 -28.47 -29.65
CA GLN A 245 13.08 -28.60 -28.29
C GLN A 245 13.26 -27.25 -27.60
N VAL A 246 13.60 -26.19 -28.34
CA VAL A 246 13.65 -24.82 -27.82
C VAL A 246 12.26 -24.35 -27.38
N ILE A 247 11.22 -24.62 -28.17
CA ILE A 247 9.84 -24.29 -27.80
C ILE A 247 9.43 -25.04 -26.53
N GLU A 248 9.66 -26.35 -26.46
CA GLU A 248 9.35 -27.16 -25.27
C GLU A 248 10.12 -26.69 -24.04
N PHE A 249 11.38 -26.27 -24.21
CA PHE A 249 12.20 -25.71 -23.16
C PHE A 249 11.61 -24.41 -22.63
N ILE A 250 11.24 -23.46 -23.50
CA ILE A 250 10.69 -22.16 -23.13
C ILE A 250 9.27 -22.28 -22.54
N ASP A 251 8.42 -23.16 -23.09
CA ASP A 251 7.06 -23.42 -22.60
C ASP A 251 7.04 -23.69 -21.09
N ARG A 252 8.08 -24.34 -20.55
CA ARG A 252 8.21 -24.61 -19.12
C ARG A 252 8.34 -23.35 -18.25
N TYR A 253 8.88 -22.25 -18.80
CA TYR A 253 9.07 -20.97 -18.09
C TYR A 253 7.90 -20.00 -18.28
N MET A 254 7.14 -20.15 -19.37
CA MET A 254 6.04 -19.25 -19.73
C MET A 254 4.96 -19.07 -18.66
N PRO A 255 4.53 -20.10 -17.90
CA PRO A 255 3.59 -19.90 -16.81
C PRO A 255 4.03 -18.82 -15.82
N LEU A 256 5.33 -18.72 -15.53
CA LEU A 256 5.86 -17.73 -14.60
C LEU A 256 5.92 -16.35 -15.24
N TYR A 257 6.25 -16.26 -16.52
CA TYR A 257 6.18 -14.97 -17.19
C TYR A 257 4.75 -14.42 -17.21
N ILE A 258 3.77 -15.25 -17.57
CA ILE A 258 2.34 -14.90 -17.57
C ILE A 258 1.88 -14.42 -16.18
N LEU A 259 2.34 -15.09 -15.11
CA LEU A 259 1.87 -14.79 -13.76
C LEU A 259 2.59 -13.60 -13.11
N TYR A 260 3.88 -13.41 -13.37
CA TYR A 260 4.72 -12.53 -12.55
C TYR A 260 5.48 -11.47 -13.35
N TYR A 261 5.76 -11.66 -14.64
CA TYR A 261 6.65 -10.76 -15.40
C TYR A 261 6.03 -9.38 -15.59
N ASP A 262 4.77 -9.31 -16.00
CA ASP A 262 4.05 -8.05 -16.16
C ASP A 262 4.06 -7.26 -14.85
N LYS A 263 3.79 -7.95 -13.72
CA LYS A 263 3.86 -7.34 -12.39
C LYS A 263 5.27 -6.84 -12.04
N LEU A 264 6.31 -7.59 -12.41
CA LEU A 264 7.70 -7.17 -12.22
C LEU A 264 8.02 -5.92 -13.05
N CYS A 265 7.54 -5.84 -14.29
CA CYS A 265 7.83 -4.74 -15.20
C CYS A 265 6.98 -3.50 -14.92
N THR A 266 5.80 -3.69 -14.31
CA THR A 266 4.90 -2.64 -13.82
C THR A 266 5.17 -2.28 -12.35
N ASN A 267 6.25 -2.80 -11.73
CA ASN A 267 6.57 -2.66 -10.30
C ASN A 267 6.81 -1.24 -9.80
N ASP A 268 6.69 -0.21 -10.64
CA ASP A 268 6.48 1.15 -10.15
C ASP A 268 5.32 1.19 -9.14
N GLU A 269 4.30 0.34 -9.28
CA GLU A 269 3.13 0.31 -8.39
C GLU A 269 3.36 -0.33 -7.01
N ILE A 270 4.04 -1.49 -6.92
CA ILE A 270 4.30 -2.12 -5.62
C ILE A 270 5.43 -1.40 -4.91
N ALA A 271 6.43 -0.88 -5.64
CA ALA A 271 7.45 -0.02 -5.07
C ALA A 271 6.85 1.28 -4.51
N LEU A 272 5.89 1.90 -5.22
CA LEU A 272 5.20 3.12 -4.78
C LEU A 272 4.45 2.91 -3.45
N TYR A 273 3.88 1.72 -3.24
CA TYR A 273 3.14 1.38 -2.01
C TYR A 273 3.87 0.41 -1.06
N ASP A 274 5.14 0.10 -1.27
CA ASP A 274 5.83 -0.96 -0.48
C ASP A 274 5.87 -0.59 1.00
N ARG A 275 6.14 0.69 1.31
CA ARG A 275 6.13 1.20 2.68
C ARG A 275 4.74 1.09 3.31
N GLN A 276 3.70 1.48 2.57
CA GLN A 276 2.29 1.37 2.96
C GLN A 276 1.88 -0.08 3.21
N ILE A 277 2.20 -0.98 2.28
CA ILE A 277 1.92 -2.41 2.36
C ILE A 277 2.61 -3.04 3.57
N ARG A 278 3.84 -2.62 3.92
CA ARG A 278 4.52 -3.09 5.14
C ARG A 278 3.82 -2.65 6.42
N LEU A 279 3.18 -1.48 6.42
CA LEU A 279 2.46 -0.94 7.56
C LEU A 279 1.11 -1.68 7.77
N TRP A 280 0.23 -1.66 6.78
CA TRP A 280 -1.15 -2.16 6.92
C TRP A 280 -1.42 -3.51 6.26
N GLY A 281 -0.48 -4.07 5.51
CA GLY A 281 -0.58 -5.37 4.87
C GLY A 281 -1.24 -5.35 3.49
N MET A 282 -0.94 -6.35 2.68
CA MET A 282 -1.42 -6.45 1.28
C MET A 282 -2.95 -6.52 1.17
N ALA A 283 -3.63 -7.20 2.11
CA ALA A 283 -5.09 -7.31 2.07
C ALA A 283 -5.79 -5.94 2.19
N THR A 284 -5.27 -5.06 3.05
CA THR A 284 -5.75 -3.68 3.18
C THR A 284 -5.50 -2.88 1.90
N GLN A 285 -4.31 -3.01 1.31
CA GLN A 285 -3.99 -2.34 0.04
C GLN A 285 -4.91 -2.79 -1.10
N LEU A 286 -5.21 -4.08 -1.19
CA LEU A 286 -6.12 -4.60 -2.22
C LEU A 286 -7.55 -4.08 -2.04
N ARG A 287 -8.04 -3.99 -0.79
CA ARG A 287 -9.36 -3.40 -0.51
C ARG A 287 -9.41 -1.92 -0.83
N LEU A 288 -8.38 -1.15 -0.46
CA LEU A 288 -8.24 0.24 -0.89
C LEU A 288 -8.32 0.37 -2.42
N ARG A 289 -7.69 -0.52 -3.18
CA ARG A 289 -7.74 -0.49 -4.64
C ARG A 289 -9.09 -0.88 -5.25
N SER A 290 -9.89 -1.68 -4.55
CA SER A 290 -11.22 -2.08 -5.05
C SER A 290 -12.33 -1.12 -4.61
N THR A 291 -12.05 -0.23 -3.65
CA THR A 291 -13.04 0.69 -3.08
C THR A 291 -13.19 1.93 -3.96
N LYS A 292 -14.43 2.33 -4.26
CA LYS A 292 -14.79 3.64 -4.82
C LYS A 292 -15.31 4.55 -3.70
N ILE A 293 -14.63 5.68 -3.46
CA ILE A 293 -15.01 6.64 -2.43
C ILE A 293 -15.62 7.89 -3.06
N LEU A 294 -16.73 8.38 -2.49
CA LEU A 294 -17.26 9.72 -2.76
C LEU A 294 -16.78 10.69 -1.68
N VAL A 295 -16.22 11.82 -2.08
CA VAL A 295 -15.94 12.96 -1.19
C VAL A 295 -16.90 14.10 -1.55
N VAL A 296 -17.71 14.54 -0.59
CA VAL A 296 -18.66 15.65 -0.74
C VAL A 296 -18.07 16.91 -0.12
N ASN A 297 -18.06 17.98 -0.91
CA ASN A 297 -17.34 19.24 -0.76
C ASN A 297 -15.82 19.09 -0.76
N LEU A 298 -15.13 20.12 -1.26
CA LEU A 298 -13.68 20.21 -1.34
C LEU A 298 -13.20 21.53 -0.71
N GLY A 299 -13.43 21.66 0.61
CA GLY A 299 -12.79 22.65 1.48
C GLY A 299 -11.41 22.20 1.95
N ALA A 300 -10.85 22.82 2.99
CA ALA A 300 -9.54 22.46 3.55
C ALA A 300 -9.44 20.98 3.94
N VAL A 301 -10.46 20.49 4.67
CA VAL A 301 -10.52 19.11 5.16
C VAL A 301 -10.66 18.13 4.00
N GLY A 302 -11.57 18.41 3.06
CA GLY A 302 -11.75 17.60 1.85
C GLY A 302 -10.46 17.49 1.03
N THR A 303 -9.75 18.59 0.87
CA THR A 303 -8.49 18.68 0.14
C THR A 303 -7.41 17.77 0.72
N GLU A 304 -7.16 17.88 2.03
CA GLU A 304 -6.19 17.06 2.73
C GLU A 304 -6.61 15.57 2.76
N CYS A 305 -7.92 15.29 2.88
CA CYS A 305 -8.46 13.94 2.83
C CYS A 305 -8.20 13.29 1.46
N VAL A 306 -8.54 13.98 0.36
CA VAL A 306 -8.27 13.52 -1.01
C VAL A 306 -6.79 13.26 -1.22
N LYS A 307 -5.90 14.19 -0.82
CA LYS A 307 -4.45 14.01 -0.89
C LYS A 307 -4.01 12.71 -0.21
N ASN A 308 -4.44 12.48 1.03
CA ASN A 308 -4.05 11.31 1.80
C ASN A 308 -4.60 9.99 1.22
N LEU A 309 -5.84 9.97 0.75
CA LEU A 309 -6.44 8.78 0.13
C LEU A 309 -5.78 8.43 -1.21
N VAL A 310 -5.55 9.44 -2.06
CA VAL A 310 -4.91 9.27 -3.37
C VAL A 310 -3.46 8.79 -3.22
N LEU A 311 -2.68 9.37 -2.31
CA LEU A 311 -1.32 8.90 -1.98
C LEU A 311 -1.29 7.56 -1.23
N GLY A 312 -2.37 7.23 -0.51
CA GLY A 312 -2.58 5.92 0.13
C GLY A 312 -2.81 4.77 -0.86
N GLY A 313 -3.02 5.09 -2.15
CA GLY A 313 -3.24 4.12 -3.21
C GLY A 313 -4.69 3.67 -3.37
N LEU A 314 -5.64 4.54 -3.00
CA LEU A 314 -7.02 4.43 -3.45
C LEU A 314 -7.05 4.47 -4.98
N ASN A 315 -7.80 3.55 -5.60
CA ASN A 315 -7.86 3.47 -7.06
C ASN A 315 -8.96 4.35 -7.65
N SER A 316 -10.11 4.49 -6.98
CA SER A 316 -11.29 5.16 -7.56
C SER A 316 -11.87 6.16 -6.57
N ILE A 317 -11.96 7.42 -6.99
CA ILE A 317 -12.48 8.50 -6.16
C ILE A 317 -13.32 9.46 -7.02
N GLU A 318 -14.44 9.90 -6.47
CA GLU A 318 -15.26 10.95 -7.05
C GLU A 318 -15.38 12.10 -6.06
N ILE A 319 -15.27 13.33 -6.56
CA ILE A 319 -15.43 14.54 -5.76
C ILE A 319 -16.70 15.24 -6.22
N LEU A 320 -17.62 15.50 -5.29
CA LEU A 320 -18.86 16.25 -5.51
C LEU A 320 -18.76 17.60 -4.81
N ASP A 321 -18.76 18.69 -5.56
CA ASP A 321 -18.68 20.06 -5.05
C ASP A 321 -19.24 21.00 -6.13
N ASP A 322 -20.30 21.74 -5.79
CA ASP A 322 -20.99 22.70 -6.65
C ASP A 322 -20.55 24.17 -6.39
N THR A 323 -19.51 24.36 -5.58
CA THR A 323 -19.01 25.69 -5.18
C THR A 323 -18.05 26.29 -6.19
N VAL A 324 -17.99 27.63 -6.17
CA VAL A 324 -17.03 28.43 -6.90
C VAL A 324 -15.84 28.80 -6.02
N VAL A 325 -14.70 29.10 -6.63
CA VAL A 325 -13.51 29.58 -5.95
C VAL A 325 -13.76 30.92 -5.28
N LYS A 326 -13.39 31.03 -4.01
CA LYS A 326 -13.41 32.24 -3.18
C LYS A 326 -11.98 32.62 -2.79
N ASP A 327 -11.76 33.89 -2.44
CA ASP A 327 -10.45 34.37 -1.96
C ASP A 327 -9.89 33.53 -0.80
N VAL A 328 -10.76 33.12 0.13
CA VAL A 328 -10.39 32.33 1.30
C VAL A 328 -9.89 30.92 0.95
N ASP A 329 -10.26 30.37 -0.21
CA ASP A 329 -9.85 29.02 -0.61
C ASP A 329 -8.33 28.94 -0.83
N PHE A 330 -7.66 30.04 -1.23
CA PHE A 330 -6.21 30.05 -1.46
C PHE A 330 -5.39 29.84 -0.17
N ALA A 331 -5.99 29.99 1.01
CA ALA A 331 -5.31 29.77 2.28
C ALA A 331 -5.12 28.27 2.61
N SER A 332 -5.98 27.40 2.10
CA SER A 332 -6.09 26.01 2.55
C SER A 332 -6.21 24.99 1.39
N GLN A 333 -6.67 25.43 0.21
CA GLN A 333 -6.87 24.59 -0.97
C GLN A 333 -5.62 24.64 -1.86
N PHE A 334 -4.65 23.77 -1.59
CA PHE A 334 -3.37 23.75 -2.31
C PHE A 334 -3.39 23.06 -3.69
N PHE A 335 -4.53 22.52 -4.13
CA PHE A 335 -4.70 22.05 -5.50
C PHE A 335 -5.11 23.16 -6.48
N LEU A 336 -5.59 24.31 -6.00
CA LEU A 336 -5.95 25.42 -6.86
C LEU A 336 -4.69 26.04 -7.49
N PRO A 337 -4.75 26.44 -8.77
CA PRO A 337 -3.75 27.32 -9.36
C PRO A 337 -3.63 28.61 -8.57
N LYS A 338 -2.42 29.12 -8.37
CA LYS A 338 -2.19 30.41 -7.70
C LYS A 338 -2.43 31.58 -8.67
N ASP A 339 -3.69 31.81 -8.99
CA ASP A 339 -4.14 32.80 -9.96
C ASP A 339 -5.50 33.39 -9.53
N ASP A 340 -5.52 34.65 -9.14
CA ASP A 340 -6.73 35.34 -8.66
C ASP A 340 -7.80 35.45 -9.76
N SER A 341 -7.46 35.30 -11.05
CA SER A 341 -8.44 35.37 -12.14
C SER A 341 -9.44 34.20 -12.16
N ILE A 342 -9.18 33.15 -11.38
CA ILE A 342 -10.06 31.97 -11.28
C ILE A 342 -11.18 32.13 -10.23
N ILE A 343 -11.15 33.21 -9.44
CA ILE A 343 -12.20 33.50 -8.46
C ILE A 343 -13.56 33.58 -9.15
N GLY A 344 -14.57 32.92 -8.57
CA GLY A 344 -15.91 32.83 -9.14
C GLY A 344 -16.10 31.73 -10.19
N GLN A 345 -15.04 31.04 -10.62
CA GLN A 345 -15.15 29.84 -11.45
C GLN A 345 -15.44 28.61 -10.59
N LEU A 346 -16.03 27.55 -11.20
CA LEU A 346 -16.25 26.27 -10.51
C LEU A 346 -14.92 25.68 -10.03
N LYS A 347 -14.90 25.22 -8.78
CA LYS A 347 -13.68 24.75 -8.10
C LYS A 347 -13.12 23.46 -8.72
N LEU A 348 -13.96 22.46 -8.95
CA LEU A 348 -13.50 21.10 -9.29
C LEU A 348 -12.70 20.99 -10.60
N PRO A 349 -13.09 21.65 -11.72
CA PRO A 349 -12.30 21.59 -12.94
C PRO A 349 -10.86 22.12 -12.79
N LEU A 350 -10.62 23.02 -11.82
CA LEU A 350 -9.33 23.67 -11.62
C LEU A 350 -8.33 22.83 -10.80
N VAL A 351 -8.82 21.83 -10.05
CA VAL A 351 -8.00 21.02 -9.14
C VAL A 351 -7.66 19.62 -9.70
N GLU A 352 -8.38 19.18 -10.73
CA GLU A 352 -8.34 17.79 -11.23
C GLU A 352 -6.92 17.35 -11.63
N ASP A 353 -6.22 18.17 -12.41
CA ASP A 353 -4.86 17.88 -12.86
C ASP A 353 -3.86 17.80 -11.71
N ASN A 354 -4.00 18.66 -10.71
CA ASN A 354 -3.11 18.67 -9.55
C ASN A 354 -3.35 17.47 -8.63
N ILE A 355 -4.59 16.98 -8.54
CA ILE A 355 -4.89 15.72 -7.84
C ILE A 355 -4.32 14.54 -8.63
N LYS A 356 -4.51 14.48 -9.95
CA LYS A 356 -3.94 13.42 -10.82
C LYS A 356 -2.41 13.39 -10.79
N ARG A 357 -1.75 14.54 -10.60
CA ARG A 357 -0.29 14.60 -10.43
C ARG A 357 0.21 13.89 -9.16
N LEU A 358 -0.59 13.79 -8.10
CA LEU A 358 -0.21 13.04 -6.90
C LEU A 358 -0.08 11.55 -7.18
N ASN A 359 -0.99 11.02 -8.00
CA ASN A 359 -1.02 9.62 -8.39
C ASN A 359 -1.71 9.48 -9.76
N PRO A 360 -0.96 9.41 -10.86
CA PRO A 360 -1.53 9.32 -12.21
C PRO A 360 -2.41 8.10 -12.47
N LYS A 361 -2.39 7.11 -11.56
CA LYS A 361 -3.13 5.86 -11.66
C LYS A 361 -4.49 5.91 -10.98
N VAL A 362 -4.80 6.99 -10.25
CA VAL A 362 -6.13 7.15 -9.66
C VAL A 362 -7.16 7.42 -10.74
N ASN A 363 -8.25 6.67 -10.72
CA ASN A 363 -9.47 6.96 -11.44
C ASN A 363 -10.24 8.05 -10.70
N LEU A 364 -9.86 9.31 -10.96
CA LEU A 364 -10.52 10.50 -10.43
C LEU A 364 -11.67 10.92 -11.36
N THR A 365 -12.83 11.16 -10.75
CA THR A 365 -14.01 11.76 -11.39
C THR A 365 -14.46 12.99 -10.60
N ILE A 366 -15.03 13.97 -11.27
CA ILE A 366 -15.55 15.19 -10.65
C ILE A 366 -17.04 15.36 -10.98
N ASN A 367 -17.81 15.88 -10.03
CA ASN A 367 -19.23 16.12 -10.17
C ASN A 367 -19.56 17.52 -9.59
N VAL A 368 -20.07 18.39 -10.46
CA VAL A 368 -20.45 19.78 -10.12
C VAL A 368 -21.97 19.97 -10.00
N SER A 369 -22.72 18.87 -9.92
CA SER A 369 -24.17 18.89 -9.70
C SER A 369 -24.49 19.36 -8.29
N SER A 370 -25.70 19.86 -8.08
CA SER A 370 -26.13 20.34 -6.76
C SER A 370 -25.87 19.30 -5.68
N VAL A 371 -25.18 19.71 -4.61
CA VAL A 371 -24.91 18.85 -3.46
C VAL A 371 -26.22 18.40 -2.82
N ASP A 372 -27.16 19.32 -2.61
CA ASP A 372 -28.44 19.04 -1.96
C ASP A 372 -29.31 18.01 -2.72
N GLU A 373 -29.27 18.04 -4.06
CA GLU A 373 -29.98 17.05 -4.89
C GLU A 373 -29.24 15.70 -4.92
N SER A 374 -27.92 15.74 -4.97
CA SER A 374 -27.08 14.54 -5.11
C SER A 374 -27.04 13.69 -3.84
N ILE A 375 -27.01 14.32 -2.66
CA ILE A 375 -26.93 13.60 -1.36
C ILE A 375 -28.22 12.85 -0.99
N VAL A 376 -29.33 13.11 -1.68
CA VAL A 376 -30.60 12.38 -1.53
C VAL A 376 -30.87 11.42 -2.70
N ASN A 377 -30.06 11.48 -3.76
CA ASN A 377 -30.19 10.61 -4.91
C ASN A 377 -29.54 9.25 -4.64
N LYS A 378 -30.37 8.28 -4.24
CA LYS A 378 -29.91 6.91 -3.90
C LYS A 378 -29.30 6.16 -5.08
N ASP A 379 -29.78 6.41 -6.30
CA ASP A 379 -29.23 5.77 -7.51
C ASP A 379 -27.82 6.26 -7.82
N TYR A 380 -27.53 7.52 -7.48
CA TYR A 380 -26.18 8.06 -7.53
C TYR A 380 -25.33 7.48 -6.39
N LEU A 381 -25.80 7.50 -5.15
CA LEU A 381 -24.98 7.08 -3.99
C LEU A 381 -24.60 5.59 -3.99
N LYS A 382 -25.45 4.70 -4.52
CA LYS A 382 -25.19 3.24 -4.54
C LYS A 382 -23.99 2.81 -5.38
N GLN A 383 -23.40 3.70 -6.16
CA GLN A 383 -22.20 3.41 -6.96
C GLN A 383 -20.90 3.46 -6.14
N PHE A 384 -20.96 3.93 -4.90
CA PHE A 384 -19.83 4.09 -4.00
C PHE A 384 -19.83 3.04 -2.90
N ASP A 385 -18.65 2.71 -2.40
CA ASP A 385 -18.47 1.77 -1.29
C ASP A 385 -18.37 2.50 0.06
N LEU A 386 -17.99 3.79 0.05
CA LEU A 386 -17.85 4.63 1.23
C LEU A 386 -18.04 6.10 0.84
N ILE A 387 -18.71 6.87 1.72
CA ILE A 387 -18.96 8.29 1.52
C ILE A 387 -18.28 9.10 2.62
N VAL A 388 -17.62 10.19 2.24
CA VAL A 388 -17.01 11.18 3.13
C VAL A 388 -17.65 12.54 2.87
N GLY A 389 -18.32 13.11 3.85
CA GLY A 389 -18.79 14.50 3.81
C GLY A 389 -17.78 15.44 4.46
N THR A 390 -17.53 16.60 3.86
CA THR A 390 -16.72 17.65 4.48
C THR A 390 -17.47 18.96 4.56
N ASP A 391 -17.34 19.66 5.70
CA ASP A 391 -17.87 21.00 5.92
C ASP A 391 -19.37 21.14 5.52
N LEU A 392 -20.15 20.09 5.79
CA LEU A 392 -21.57 19.99 5.48
C LEU A 392 -22.42 20.71 6.55
N LEU A 393 -23.54 21.29 6.11
CA LEU A 393 -24.56 21.79 7.04
C LEU A 393 -25.23 20.63 7.79
N LYS A 394 -25.71 20.88 9.01
CA LYS A 394 -26.38 19.87 9.84
C LYS A 394 -27.50 19.13 9.09
N GLN A 395 -28.31 19.86 8.32
CA GLN A 395 -29.39 19.27 7.53
C GLN A 395 -28.88 18.35 6.42
N GLN A 396 -27.76 18.70 5.76
CA GLN A 396 -27.11 17.87 4.75
C GLN A 396 -26.52 16.61 5.38
N ILE A 397 -25.87 16.73 6.53
CA ILE A 397 -25.33 15.59 7.30
C ILE A 397 -26.45 14.58 7.61
N VAL A 398 -27.58 15.04 8.14
CA VAL A 398 -28.71 14.18 8.50
C VAL A 398 -29.33 13.52 7.26
N LYS A 399 -29.58 14.28 6.19
CA LYS A 399 -30.14 13.74 4.93
C LYS A 399 -29.22 12.71 4.28
N LEU A 400 -27.92 13.01 4.20
CA LEU A 400 -26.94 12.12 3.63
C LEU A 400 -26.82 10.85 4.48
N ASN A 401 -26.68 10.97 5.80
CA ASN A 401 -26.62 9.81 6.70
C ASN A 401 -27.86 8.92 6.63
N SER A 402 -29.06 9.51 6.53
CA SER A 402 -30.29 8.73 6.29
C SER A 402 -30.20 7.93 4.98
N SER A 403 -29.76 8.58 3.89
CA SER A 403 -29.63 7.94 2.58
C SER A 403 -28.56 6.84 2.59
N THR A 404 -27.40 7.06 3.25
CA THR A 404 -26.34 6.06 3.35
C THR A 404 -26.78 4.86 4.19
N ARG A 405 -27.50 5.09 5.31
CA ARG A 405 -28.06 4.02 6.13
C ARG A 405 -29.03 3.13 5.36
N GLU A 406 -29.94 3.72 4.60
CA GLU A 406 -30.89 2.97 3.78
C GLU A 406 -30.21 2.11 2.71
N LEU A 407 -29.02 2.53 2.25
CA LEU A 407 -28.20 1.80 1.27
C LEU A 407 -27.15 0.88 1.92
N ASN A 408 -27.07 0.81 3.25
CA ASN A 408 -26.00 0.14 4.00
C ASN A 408 -24.59 0.62 3.61
N LEU A 409 -24.43 1.93 3.38
CA LEU A 409 -23.16 2.55 3.04
C LEU A 409 -22.50 3.17 4.27
N PRO A 410 -21.21 2.91 4.52
CA PRO A 410 -20.46 3.56 5.58
C PRO A 410 -20.26 5.04 5.26
N PHE A 411 -20.43 5.88 6.28
CA PHE A 411 -20.38 7.33 6.15
C PHE A 411 -19.47 7.95 7.21
N TYR A 412 -18.55 8.80 6.74
CA TYR A 412 -17.79 9.71 7.59
C TYR A 412 -18.21 11.14 7.29
N VAL A 413 -18.23 12.00 8.31
CA VAL A 413 -18.29 13.44 8.11
C VAL A 413 -17.27 14.16 8.97
N SER A 414 -16.63 15.17 8.42
CA SER A 414 -15.62 15.96 9.12
C SER A 414 -15.72 17.43 8.74
N GLY A 415 -15.26 18.30 9.63
CA GLY A 415 -15.21 19.73 9.38
C GLY A 415 -14.46 20.44 10.50
N MET A 416 -14.26 21.75 10.33
CA MET A 416 -13.42 22.49 11.25
C MET A 416 -13.83 23.94 11.50
N HIS A 417 -13.35 24.48 12.62
CA HIS A 417 -13.54 25.85 13.08
C HIS A 417 -12.23 26.35 13.70
N GLY A 418 -11.34 26.90 12.86
CA GLY A 418 -10.00 27.35 13.20
C GLY A 418 -9.13 26.27 13.84
N MET A 419 -8.89 26.37 15.15
CA MET A 419 -8.09 25.39 15.89
C MET A 419 -8.86 24.14 16.34
N PHE A 420 -10.17 24.09 16.07
CA PHE A 420 -11.05 23.00 16.47
C PHE A 420 -11.57 22.23 15.27
N GLY A 421 -11.87 20.95 15.44
CA GLY A 421 -12.42 20.13 14.36
C GLY A 421 -13.15 18.91 14.88
N TYR A 422 -13.86 18.23 13.98
CA TYR A 422 -14.62 17.04 14.33
C TYR A 422 -14.53 15.96 13.25
N ILE A 423 -14.69 14.71 13.66
CA ILE A 423 -14.99 13.57 12.79
C ILE A 423 -16.18 12.84 13.42
N PHE A 424 -17.28 12.68 12.68
CA PHE A 424 -18.34 11.75 13.03
C PHE A 424 -18.30 10.56 12.09
N ALA A 425 -18.48 9.37 12.64
CA ALA A 425 -18.48 8.12 11.89
C ALA A 425 -19.81 7.40 12.09
N ASP A 426 -20.41 6.95 11.00
CA ASP A 426 -21.52 6.01 10.99
C ASP A 426 -21.25 4.92 9.94
N LEU A 427 -20.61 3.85 10.40
CA LEU A 427 -20.17 2.76 9.54
C LEU A 427 -21.18 1.62 9.48
N ILE A 428 -22.40 1.84 9.99
CA ILE A 428 -23.48 0.86 10.18
C ILE A 428 -23.05 -0.24 11.17
N GLU A 429 -22.19 -1.14 10.70
CA GLU A 429 -21.59 -2.23 11.42
C GLU A 429 -20.19 -2.48 10.87
N HIS A 430 -19.22 -2.69 11.74
CA HIS A 430 -17.86 -3.03 11.36
C HIS A 430 -17.38 -4.25 12.13
N VAL A 431 -16.80 -5.20 11.40
CA VAL A 431 -16.21 -6.41 11.98
C VAL A 431 -14.71 -6.40 11.71
N ALA A 432 -13.93 -6.43 12.79
CA ALA A 432 -12.47 -6.43 12.78
C ALA A 432 -11.92 -7.69 13.44
N VAL A 433 -10.76 -8.16 12.98
CA VAL A 433 -10.02 -9.26 13.61
C VAL A 433 -8.71 -8.72 14.17
N ALA A 434 -8.63 -8.62 15.49
CA ALA A 434 -7.48 -8.08 16.20
C ALA A 434 -6.64 -9.21 16.83
N GLU A 435 -5.31 -9.10 16.72
CA GLU A 435 -4.37 -9.98 17.44
C GLU A 435 -4.15 -9.43 18.86
N TRP A 436 -4.38 -10.26 19.88
CA TRP A 436 -4.17 -9.91 21.28
C TRP A 436 -3.17 -10.87 21.91
N GLY A 437 -2.31 -10.35 22.79
CA GLY A 437 -1.42 -11.18 23.58
C GLY A 437 -2.20 -12.22 24.39
N GLU A 438 -1.63 -13.42 24.50
CA GLU A 438 -2.18 -14.52 25.30
C GLU A 438 -2.46 -14.03 26.73
N SER A 439 -3.69 -14.27 27.22
CA SER A 439 -4.09 -13.89 28.57
C SER A 439 -4.17 -15.12 29.46
N SER A 440 -3.80 -14.98 30.73
CA SER A 440 -4.02 -16.01 31.75
C SER A 440 -5.50 -16.28 32.02
N ILE A 441 -6.39 -15.37 31.59
CA ILE A 441 -7.85 -15.53 31.66
C ILE A 441 -8.37 -15.78 30.23
N PRO A 442 -9.00 -16.94 29.96
CA PRO A 442 -9.55 -17.23 28.64
C PRO A 442 -10.61 -16.21 28.22
N ARG A 443 -10.41 -15.57 27.08
CA ARG A 443 -11.41 -14.67 26.46
C ARG A 443 -12.52 -15.52 25.86
N LYS A 444 -13.78 -15.06 25.98
CA LYS A 444 -14.96 -15.76 25.44
C LYS A 444 -15.65 -14.91 24.39
N ALA A 445 -16.29 -15.57 23.44
CA ALA A 445 -17.23 -14.95 22.53
C ALA A 445 -18.49 -14.47 23.28
N ASN A 446 -19.22 -13.54 22.65
CA ASN A 446 -20.42 -12.86 23.14
C ASN A 446 -20.19 -12.03 24.41
N ILE A 447 -19.00 -11.42 24.54
CA ILE A 447 -18.70 -10.46 25.61
C ILE A 447 -18.86 -9.05 25.06
N GLU A 448 -19.75 -8.27 25.68
CA GLU A 448 -19.89 -6.84 25.43
C GLU A 448 -18.72 -6.09 26.10
N LEU A 449 -17.88 -5.43 25.30
CA LEU A 449 -16.76 -4.61 25.76
C LEU A 449 -17.20 -3.17 26.05
N ALA A 450 -18.17 -2.69 25.27
CA ALA A 450 -18.85 -1.42 25.44
C ALA A 450 -20.23 -1.54 24.79
N ARG A 451 -21.12 -0.57 25.03
CA ARG A 451 -22.53 -0.56 24.58
C ARG A 451 -22.73 -1.00 23.12
N ASN A 452 -21.81 -0.60 22.24
CA ASN A 452 -21.89 -0.88 20.81
C ASN A 452 -20.69 -1.70 20.31
N LYS A 453 -20.03 -2.47 21.19
CA LYS A 453 -18.81 -3.21 20.87
C LYS A 453 -18.78 -4.57 21.53
N THR A 454 -18.78 -5.63 20.73
CA THR A 454 -18.91 -7.01 21.20
C THR A 454 -17.82 -7.91 20.62
N ILE A 455 -17.23 -8.78 21.43
CA ILE A 455 -16.41 -9.89 20.95
C ILE A 455 -17.35 -10.98 20.45
N ILE A 456 -17.35 -11.30 19.16
CA ILE A 456 -18.24 -12.30 18.57
C ILE A 456 -17.56 -13.65 18.33
N ASP A 457 -16.23 -13.70 18.24
CA ASP A 457 -15.46 -14.93 18.05
C ASP A 457 -14.05 -14.80 18.65
N VAL A 458 -13.50 -15.93 19.13
CA VAL A 458 -12.17 -16.02 19.73
C VAL A 458 -11.47 -17.26 19.20
N LYS A 459 -10.34 -17.09 18.51
CA LYS A 459 -9.51 -18.19 18.02
C LYS A 459 -8.10 -18.10 18.59
N ASN A 460 -7.62 -19.18 19.20
CA ASN A 460 -6.25 -19.22 19.71
C ASN A 460 -5.27 -19.61 18.60
N ASN A 461 -4.11 -18.94 18.52
CA ASN A 461 -3.00 -19.30 17.65
C ASN A 461 -1.78 -19.73 18.49
N PRO A 462 -1.61 -21.04 18.75
CA PRO A 462 -0.56 -21.55 19.63
C PRO A 462 0.85 -21.27 19.13
N GLN A 463 1.04 -21.17 17.81
CA GLN A 463 2.36 -20.94 17.20
C GLN A 463 2.88 -19.53 17.45
N LYS A 464 1.98 -18.55 17.54
CA LYS A 464 2.31 -17.13 17.76
C LYS A 464 2.10 -16.67 19.20
N LYS A 465 1.51 -17.50 20.07
CA LYS A 465 1.11 -17.12 21.44
C LYS A 465 0.20 -15.88 21.47
N VAL A 466 -0.80 -15.87 20.60
CA VAL A 466 -1.80 -14.79 20.50
C VAL A 466 -3.21 -15.35 20.36
N ASP A 467 -4.19 -14.60 20.88
CA ASP A 467 -5.60 -14.80 20.60
C ASP A 467 -6.03 -13.87 19.45
N LEU A 468 -6.74 -14.42 18.48
CA LEU A 468 -7.43 -13.67 17.44
C LEU A 468 -8.86 -13.40 17.91
N LEU A 469 -9.18 -12.13 18.16
CA LEU A 469 -10.51 -11.68 18.57
C LEU A 469 -11.23 -11.08 17.37
N THR A 470 -12.41 -11.60 17.07
CA THR A 470 -13.32 -10.95 16.14
C THR A 470 -14.22 -10.03 16.93
N ILE A 471 -14.10 -8.74 16.66
CA ILE A 471 -14.83 -7.65 17.33
C ILE A 471 -15.82 -7.06 16.34
N GLN A 472 -17.05 -6.89 16.80
CA GLN A 472 -18.13 -6.23 16.08
C GLN A 472 -18.41 -4.88 16.74
N ASP A 473 -18.30 -3.80 15.98
CA ASP A 473 -18.67 -2.44 16.35
C ASP A 473 -19.97 -2.06 15.63
N VAL A 474 -20.97 -1.62 16.37
CA VAL A 474 -22.25 -1.11 15.83
C VAL A 474 -22.27 0.41 15.95
N TYR A 475 -22.78 1.10 14.94
CA TYR A 475 -22.78 2.56 14.92
C TYR A 475 -24.20 3.10 15.16
N SER A 476 -24.28 4.25 15.82
CA SER A 476 -25.53 5.00 16.00
C SER A 476 -25.74 5.96 14.81
N PRO A 477 -26.98 6.21 14.35
CA PRO A 477 -27.25 7.24 13.35
C PRO A 477 -26.76 8.61 13.82
N ILE A 478 -26.18 9.42 12.93
CA ILE A 478 -25.56 10.70 13.29
C ILE A 478 -26.57 11.68 13.89
N GLU A 479 -27.83 11.65 13.46
CA GLU A 479 -28.87 12.50 14.06
C GLU A 479 -29.01 12.28 15.58
N THR A 480 -28.79 11.05 16.05
CA THR A 480 -28.90 10.71 17.47
C THR A 480 -27.73 11.24 18.31
N ILE A 481 -26.58 11.46 17.68
CA ILE A 481 -25.35 11.94 18.33
C ILE A 481 -25.59 13.32 18.96
N PHE A 482 -26.27 14.22 18.25
CA PHE A 482 -26.55 15.58 18.72
C PHE A 482 -27.37 15.64 20.02
N LYS A 483 -28.05 14.54 20.39
CA LYS A 483 -28.92 14.43 21.58
C LYS A 483 -28.51 13.29 22.51
N SER A 484 -27.29 12.77 22.37
CA SER A 484 -26.86 11.62 23.16
C SER A 484 -26.51 11.99 24.59
N LYS A 485 -27.45 11.75 25.50
CA LYS A 485 -27.23 11.85 26.96
C LYS A 485 -26.28 10.78 27.52
N HIS A 486 -25.84 9.83 26.68
CA HIS A 486 -24.95 8.76 27.13
C HIS A 486 -23.53 9.25 27.38
N VAL A 487 -23.09 10.29 26.65
CA VAL A 487 -21.73 10.83 26.78
C VAL A 487 -21.40 11.23 28.22
N SER A 488 -22.35 11.77 28.98
CA SER A 488 -22.07 12.17 30.36
C SER A 488 -21.85 10.99 31.31
N LYS A 489 -22.26 9.78 30.94
CA LYS A 489 -21.99 8.54 31.68
C LYS A 489 -20.62 7.94 31.38
N THR A 490 -20.05 8.22 30.20
CA THR A 490 -18.76 7.69 29.78
C THR A 490 -17.58 8.57 30.22
N LEU A 491 -17.84 9.84 30.56
CA LEU A 491 -16.80 10.78 30.96
C LEU A 491 -16.55 10.77 32.47
N THR A 492 -15.27 10.79 32.86
CA THR A 492 -14.87 11.11 34.24
C THR A 492 -15.15 12.58 34.56
N LYS A 493 -15.27 12.93 35.86
CA LYS A 493 -15.42 14.33 36.30
C LYS A 493 -14.36 15.30 35.76
N ARG A 494 -13.15 14.79 35.48
CA ARG A 494 -12.06 15.59 34.90
C ARG A 494 -12.26 15.80 33.40
N GLN A 495 -12.72 14.78 32.69
CA GLN A 495 -13.00 14.87 31.25
C GLN A 495 -14.24 15.73 30.99
N SER A 496 -15.28 15.64 31.82
CA SER A 496 -16.48 16.46 31.68
C SER A 496 -16.19 17.96 31.81
N LYS A 497 -15.22 18.37 32.64
CA LYS A 497 -14.79 19.78 32.72
C LYS A 497 -13.96 20.24 31.52
N LYS A 498 -13.43 19.31 30.72
CA LYS A 498 -12.52 19.60 29.60
C LYS A 498 -13.14 19.32 28.23
N CYS A 499 -14.40 18.91 28.17
CA CYS A 499 -15.09 18.62 26.93
C CYS A 499 -15.76 19.85 26.30
N GLY A 500 -15.40 21.09 26.71
CA GLY A 500 -16.00 22.33 26.20
C GLY A 500 -16.10 22.45 24.67
N PRO A 501 -15.08 22.03 23.89
CA PRO A 501 -15.17 22.08 22.43
C PRO A 501 -16.32 21.28 21.81
N LEU A 502 -16.76 20.19 22.46
CA LEU A 502 -17.83 19.33 21.95
C LEU A 502 -19.19 20.06 21.83
N PRO A 503 -19.79 20.59 22.92
CA PRO A 503 -21.02 21.37 22.84
C PRO A 503 -20.87 22.67 22.04
N LEU A 504 -19.67 23.27 21.96
CA LEU A 504 -19.43 24.48 21.14
C LEU A 504 -19.47 24.18 19.64
N ILE A 505 -18.87 23.06 19.20
CA ILE A 505 -19.01 22.60 17.81
C ILE A 505 -20.48 22.29 17.51
N PHE A 506 -21.21 21.68 18.44
CA PHE A 506 -22.63 21.37 18.26
C PHE A 506 -23.50 22.63 18.16
N ALA A 507 -23.14 23.68 18.92
CA ALA A 507 -23.77 24.99 18.84
C ALA A 507 -23.58 25.63 17.45
N LEU A 508 -22.37 25.56 16.87
CA LEU A 508 -22.08 26.12 15.55
C LEU A 508 -22.87 25.46 14.41
N PHE A 509 -23.36 24.25 14.59
CA PHE A 509 -24.29 23.65 13.62
C PHE A 509 -25.69 24.28 13.60
N ASN A 510 -26.06 25.04 14.63
CA ASN A 510 -27.33 25.76 14.71
C ASN A 510 -27.18 27.26 14.38
N ILE A 511 -25.95 27.75 14.27
CA ILE A 511 -25.64 29.14 13.93
C ILE A 511 -25.29 29.18 12.42
N PRO A 512 -25.84 30.11 11.64
CA PRO A 512 -25.43 30.26 10.25
C PRO A 512 -24.04 30.89 10.16
N ALA A 513 -23.27 30.49 9.15
CA ALA A 513 -22.00 31.15 8.83
C ALA A 513 -22.24 32.64 8.49
N PRO A 514 -21.36 33.56 8.92
CA PRO A 514 -21.49 34.96 8.59
C PRO A 514 -21.34 35.20 7.09
N SER A 515 -22.02 36.23 6.56
CA SER A 515 -21.92 36.57 5.14
C SER A 515 -20.54 37.14 4.78
N ASN A 516 -19.94 37.92 5.68
CA ASN A 516 -18.56 38.36 5.57
C ASN A 516 -17.67 37.40 6.38
N PRO A 517 -16.69 36.72 5.77
CA PRO A 517 -15.78 35.82 6.46
C PRO A 517 -14.94 36.47 7.58
N GLU A 518 -14.81 37.79 7.60
CA GLU A 518 -14.10 38.54 8.66
C GLU A 518 -14.95 38.77 9.92
N ASP A 519 -16.27 38.56 9.84
CA ASP A 519 -17.17 38.80 10.97
C ASP A 519 -17.08 37.64 11.99
N THR A 520 -17.10 38.00 13.28
CA THR A 520 -17.13 37.03 14.38
C THR A 520 -18.55 36.62 14.73
N ILE A 521 -18.72 35.41 15.27
CA ILE A 521 -20.00 34.99 15.84
C ILE A 521 -20.26 35.70 17.17
N ASP A 522 -21.48 36.19 17.37
CA ASP A 522 -21.89 36.81 18.63
C ASP A 522 -21.72 35.84 19.82
N ILE A 523 -21.03 36.31 20.86
CA ILE A 523 -20.63 35.47 21.99
C ILE A 523 -21.84 35.05 22.83
N ASP A 524 -22.83 35.92 23.00
CA ASP A 524 -24.01 35.63 23.80
C ASP A 524 -24.89 34.59 23.09
N LEU A 525 -25.04 34.70 21.77
CA LEU A 525 -25.68 33.70 20.93
C LEU A 525 -24.94 32.35 20.98
N LEU A 526 -23.62 32.35 20.80
CA LEU A 526 -22.82 31.13 20.87
C LEU A 526 -22.93 30.46 22.24
N LYS A 527 -22.89 31.25 23.32
CA LYS A 527 -23.06 30.76 24.69
C LYS A 527 -24.44 30.17 24.92
N HIS A 528 -25.49 30.82 24.41
CA HIS A 528 -26.85 30.31 24.47
C HIS A 528 -26.96 28.93 23.81
N GLU A 529 -26.53 28.81 22.55
CA GLU A 529 -26.58 27.55 21.80
C GLU A 529 -25.70 26.45 22.42
N ALA A 530 -24.53 26.81 22.97
CA ALA A 530 -23.66 25.86 23.66
C ALA A 530 -24.28 25.34 24.97
N ILE A 531 -25.06 26.17 25.68
CA ILE A 531 -25.80 25.74 26.87
C ILE A 531 -26.94 24.80 26.47
N GLU A 532 -27.65 25.06 25.38
CA GLU A 532 -28.66 24.12 24.85
C GLU A 532 -28.03 22.79 24.44
N ALA A 533 -26.88 22.80 23.75
CA ALA A 533 -26.13 21.58 23.44
C ALA A 533 -25.69 20.82 24.70
N CYS A 534 -25.27 21.52 25.76
CA CYS A 534 -24.98 20.88 27.05
C CYS A 534 -26.22 20.20 27.65
N LYS A 535 -27.42 20.80 27.55
CA LYS A 535 -28.67 20.18 28.02
C LYS A 535 -29.00 18.91 27.24
N ASP A 536 -28.87 18.96 25.91
CA ASP A 536 -29.09 17.81 25.03
C ASP A 536 -28.14 16.65 25.35
N LEU A 537 -26.88 16.96 25.65
CA LEU A 537 -25.83 15.98 25.98
C LEU A 537 -25.78 15.60 27.47
N ASN A 538 -26.61 16.22 28.32
CA ASN A 538 -26.57 16.08 29.78
C ASN A 538 -25.19 16.37 30.39
N LEU A 539 -24.54 17.44 29.91
CA LEU A 539 -23.24 17.95 30.36
C LEU A 539 -23.42 19.18 31.25
N GLU A 540 -22.48 19.36 32.19
CA GLU A 540 -22.43 20.55 33.04
C GLU A 540 -21.95 21.77 32.24
N PRO A 541 -22.71 22.89 32.21
CA PRO A 541 -22.32 24.09 31.46
C PRO A 541 -20.96 24.68 31.87
N SER A 542 -20.44 24.33 33.05
CA SER A 542 -19.09 24.70 33.51
C SER A 542 -17.95 24.26 32.61
N CYS A 543 -18.18 23.36 31.64
CA CYS A 543 -17.19 23.00 30.63
C CYS A 543 -17.00 24.07 29.53
N ILE A 544 -17.95 25.01 29.41
CA ILE A 544 -17.87 26.17 28.52
C ILE A 544 -17.15 27.30 29.27
N THR A 545 -15.91 27.58 28.88
CA THR A 545 -15.12 28.68 29.45
C THR A 545 -15.23 29.92 28.58
N ASP A 546 -15.03 31.10 29.18
CA ASP A 546 -14.99 32.37 28.43
C ASP A 546 -13.86 32.36 27.38
N GLU A 547 -12.74 31.70 27.69
CA GLU A 547 -11.64 31.50 26.73
C GLU A 547 -12.10 30.73 25.49
N TYR A 548 -12.81 29.60 25.67
CA TYR A 548 -13.33 28.87 24.53
C TYR A 548 -14.37 29.67 23.75
N LEU A 549 -15.27 30.40 24.42
CA LEU A 549 -16.26 31.25 23.75
C LEU A 549 -15.58 32.30 22.87
N GLN A 550 -14.55 32.98 23.37
CA GLN A 550 -13.78 33.96 22.61
C GLN A 550 -13.07 33.32 21.40
N LEU A 551 -12.46 32.15 21.59
CA LEU A 551 -11.77 31.45 20.50
C LEU A 551 -12.74 30.98 19.42
N PHE A 552 -13.84 30.32 19.79
CA PHE A 552 -14.85 29.84 18.85
C PHE A 552 -15.56 31.00 18.13
N SER A 553 -15.90 32.08 18.83
CA SER A 553 -16.50 33.28 18.24
C SER A 553 -15.64 33.86 17.11
N ARG A 554 -14.33 33.92 17.31
CA ARG A 554 -13.37 34.49 16.34
C ARG A 554 -12.99 33.55 15.20
N GLN A 555 -13.13 32.24 15.40
CA GLN A 555 -12.58 31.21 14.50
C GLN A 555 -13.67 30.35 13.85
N ALA A 556 -14.94 30.61 14.14
CA ALA A 556 -16.05 29.87 13.56
C ALA A 556 -15.98 29.91 12.03
N TYR A 557 -16.16 28.76 11.40
CA TYR A 557 -16.08 28.56 9.94
C TYR A 557 -14.75 28.95 9.28
N THR A 558 -13.72 29.29 10.06
CA THR A 558 -12.39 29.59 9.53
C THR A 558 -11.62 28.31 9.27
N GLU A 559 -10.94 28.23 8.13
CA GLU A 559 -10.10 27.10 7.77
C GLU A 559 -8.62 27.41 8.04
N TYR A 560 -7.99 26.61 8.91
CA TYR A 560 -6.56 26.63 9.17
C TYR A 560 -5.91 25.38 8.58
N SER A 561 -4.96 25.58 7.66
CA SER A 561 -4.22 24.49 7.01
C SER A 561 -3.61 23.48 8.02
N PRO A 562 -2.98 23.89 9.14
CA PRO A 562 -2.46 22.92 10.12
C PRO A 562 -3.54 22.03 10.75
N THR A 563 -4.70 22.61 11.09
CA THR A 563 -5.82 21.86 11.66
C THR A 563 -6.40 20.89 10.64
N ALA A 564 -6.58 21.35 9.39
CA ALA A 564 -7.05 20.51 8.29
C ALA A 564 -6.12 19.32 8.03
N ALA A 565 -4.80 19.53 8.05
CA ALA A 565 -3.82 18.47 7.87
C ALA A 565 -3.88 17.41 8.99
N ILE A 566 -3.99 17.83 10.26
CA ILE A 566 -4.08 16.92 11.41
C ILE A 566 -5.40 16.13 11.37
N LEU A 567 -6.52 16.84 11.20
CA LEU A 567 -7.85 16.25 11.21
C LEU A 567 -8.04 15.27 10.05
N SER A 568 -7.68 15.68 8.84
CA SER A 568 -7.84 14.86 7.63
C SER A 568 -6.82 13.72 7.55
N GLY A 569 -5.63 13.89 8.13
CA GLY A 569 -4.67 12.79 8.32
C GLY A 569 -5.27 11.70 9.21
N THR A 570 -5.92 12.11 10.31
CA THR A 570 -6.63 11.20 11.21
C THR A 570 -7.82 10.52 10.50
N LEU A 571 -8.63 11.30 9.78
CA LEU A 571 -9.78 10.79 9.02
C LEU A 571 -9.36 9.75 7.97
N ALA A 572 -8.38 10.08 7.13
CA ALA A 572 -7.91 9.18 6.08
C ALA A 572 -7.31 7.89 6.67
N GLN A 573 -6.59 8.01 7.79
CA GLN A 573 -6.06 6.85 8.51
C GLN A 573 -7.18 5.96 9.05
N ASP A 574 -8.25 6.54 9.61
CA ASP A 574 -9.39 5.79 10.12
C ASP A 574 -10.17 5.08 8.99
N ILE A 575 -10.32 5.73 7.83
CA ILE A 575 -10.87 5.10 6.61
C ILE A 575 -10.02 3.90 6.18
N ILE A 576 -8.69 4.04 6.17
CA ILE A 576 -7.77 2.93 5.84
C ILE A 576 -7.89 1.80 6.88
N GLN A 577 -8.06 2.13 8.16
CA GLN A 577 -8.26 1.16 9.24
C GLN A 577 -9.59 0.42 9.11
N PHE A 578 -10.68 1.12 8.79
CA PHE A 578 -11.98 0.54 8.47
C PHE A 578 -11.86 -0.45 7.30
N LEU A 579 -11.24 -0.02 6.19
CA LEU A 579 -10.96 -0.92 5.06
C LEU A 579 -9.97 -2.03 5.43
N GLY A 580 -9.15 -1.85 6.47
CA GLY A 580 -8.20 -2.82 6.96
C GLY A 580 -8.82 -3.99 7.73
N LYS A 581 -9.98 -3.80 8.36
CA LYS A 581 -10.67 -4.82 9.19
C LYS A 581 -9.75 -5.48 10.25
N LYS A 582 -8.75 -4.75 10.73
CA LYS A 582 -7.80 -5.21 11.76
C LYS A 582 -8.18 -4.71 13.15
N ASP A 583 -8.59 -3.45 13.23
CA ASP A 583 -8.90 -2.77 14.48
C ASP A 583 -10.24 -2.03 14.36
N SER A 584 -10.80 -1.65 15.51
CA SER A 584 -12.02 -0.85 15.59
C SER A 584 -11.74 0.61 15.17
N PRO A 585 -12.47 1.15 14.19
CA PRO A 585 -12.40 2.56 13.82
C PRO A 585 -12.91 3.50 14.92
N ILE A 586 -12.83 4.81 14.67
CA ILE A 586 -13.44 5.84 15.52
C ILE A 586 -14.93 5.53 15.71
N ASN A 587 -15.37 5.28 16.95
CA ASN A 587 -16.76 5.08 17.30
C ASN A 587 -17.16 6.05 18.43
N ASN A 588 -17.93 7.11 18.15
CA ASN A 588 -18.33 7.59 16.82
C ASN A 588 -18.14 9.10 16.64
N VAL A 589 -17.70 9.82 17.68
CA VAL A 589 -17.41 11.25 17.62
C VAL A 589 -15.98 11.51 18.08
N LEU A 590 -15.15 12.06 17.22
CA LEU A 590 -13.85 12.59 17.59
C LEU A 590 -13.91 14.11 17.54
N ILE A 591 -13.35 14.78 18.54
CA ILE A 591 -13.21 16.25 18.56
C ILE A 591 -11.73 16.60 18.67
N LEU A 592 -11.21 17.41 17.75
CA LEU A 592 -9.89 18.02 17.83
C LEU A 592 -9.97 19.32 18.60
N ASP A 593 -9.14 19.42 19.62
CA ASP A 593 -8.87 20.65 20.36
C ASP A 593 -7.39 21.02 20.18
N GLY A 594 -7.14 21.97 19.28
CA GLY A 594 -5.80 22.47 18.99
C GLY A 594 -5.16 23.24 20.14
N THR A 595 -5.95 23.78 21.08
CA THR A 595 -5.40 24.54 22.23
C THR A 595 -4.73 23.61 23.24
N THR A 596 -5.28 22.40 23.41
CA THR A 596 -4.71 21.39 24.31
C THR A 596 -3.96 20.27 23.58
N SER A 597 -3.93 20.32 22.24
CA SER A 597 -3.35 19.28 21.37
C SER A 597 -3.94 17.88 21.66
N ARG A 598 -5.26 17.80 21.75
CA ARG A 598 -5.98 16.55 22.08
C ARG A 598 -7.06 16.23 21.06
N MET A 599 -7.31 14.93 20.86
CA MET A 599 -8.37 14.41 20.01
C MET A 599 -9.22 13.37 20.77
N PRO A 600 -9.96 13.75 21.83
CA PRO A 600 -10.84 12.83 22.53
C PRO A 600 -11.89 12.21 21.61
N ILE A 601 -12.15 10.92 21.83
CA ILE A 601 -13.25 10.18 21.21
C ILE A 601 -14.37 10.03 22.23
N TYR A 602 -15.59 10.36 21.82
CA TYR A 602 -16.84 10.25 22.56
C TYR A 602 -17.71 9.18 21.89
N GLN A 603 -18.17 8.22 22.68
CA GLN A 603 -19.14 7.20 22.26
C GLN A 603 -20.54 7.76 22.50
N MET A 604 -21.30 7.97 21.42
CA MET A 604 -22.61 8.63 21.47
C MET A 604 -23.77 7.78 20.95
#